data_AF-A0A969RIV0-F1
#
_entry.id   AF-A0A969RIV0-F1
#
_cell.length_a   1.000
_cell.length_b   1.000
_cell.length_c   1.000
_cell.angle_alpha   90.00
_cell.angle_beta   90.00
_cell.angle_gamma   90.00
#
_symmetry.space_group_name_H-M   'P 1'
#
loop_
_entity.id
_entity.type
_entity.pdbx_description
1 polymer ?
#
loop_
_entity_poly.entity_id
_entity_poly.type
_entity_poly.pdbx_seq_one_letter_code
_entity_poly.pdbx_strand_id
1 'polypeptide(L)'
;MSAASRNDNTLARARAVNLSSNSKKFSDRIGGNDPKDFYRIQLNNRSQLKISINSFQSNATAALLDREGQVLQRSNRSGRKIKPIQQTLDPGTYHIRIASRRRDQSSQYRLTLKANPTALPTPIAPPSLPLPSPTLPEAVPTVDKARFNIRFDYRFDTIGWFTPDKRAALEAAARVWESIILDEFAEIPVGTRTLRVFNPETGRFISDGFTTDQVIDDVVIFVGSRELGGSFFSSTLAEAAPAGSLEPRITGADFEPWIGSISFDRSTNWFVDTTPNTSNDIPSNRTDLISTTVHEVGHILGFGTSNVYKSLIVRDGRYYGSTGFAGANAQTINGGKPIPVSNSGHFSDGYEFTGSGEPLMSAFAIRGKRKLPTVLDISVLDDIGYTVNYAAASSNPSASTASNSGISGNQRASLNQNQRTLLQGDGLSVCGSCGCAGCLMS
;
A
#
# COMPACT_ATOMS: atom_id res chain seq x y z
N MET A 1 28.71 -32.60 -28.23
CA MET A 1 28.42 -31.40 -29.03
C MET A 1 27.56 -30.48 -28.17
N SER A 2 28.11 -29.34 -27.74
CA SER A 2 27.41 -28.37 -26.89
C SER A 2 26.33 -27.66 -27.71
N ALA A 3 25.06 -27.89 -27.39
CA ALA A 3 24.00 -27.00 -27.87
C ALA A 3 24.33 -25.59 -27.35
N ALA A 4 24.52 -24.64 -28.26
CA ALA A 4 24.80 -23.25 -27.95
C ALA A 4 23.74 -22.73 -26.95
N SER A 5 24.20 -22.06 -25.88
CA SER A 5 23.33 -21.29 -24.99
C SER A 5 22.48 -20.37 -25.86
N ARG A 6 21.15 -20.47 -25.73
CA ARG A 6 20.28 -19.53 -26.41
C ARG A 6 20.52 -18.16 -25.79
N ASN A 7 20.52 -17.14 -26.62
CA ASN A 7 20.75 -15.78 -26.17
C ASN A 7 19.50 -15.18 -25.53
N ASP A 8 18.74 -15.93 -24.73
CA ASP A 8 17.48 -15.52 -24.08
C ASP A 8 17.68 -15.18 -22.60
N ASN A 9 18.91 -14.83 -22.21
CA ASN A 9 19.30 -14.37 -20.88
C ASN A 9 18.74 -12.98 -20.48
N THR A 10 18.06 -12.30 -21.40
CA THR A 10 17.48 -10.98 -21.20
C THR A 10 16.03 -10.92 -21.67
N LEU A 11 15.26 -10.01 -21.08
CA LEU A 11 13.85 -9.80 -21.43
C LEU A 11 13.66 -9.48 -22.92
N ALA A 12 14.53 -8.64 -23.49
CA ALA A 12 14.49 -8.23 -24.90
C ALA A 12 14.71 -9.40 -25.87
N ARG A 13 15.43 -10.44 -25.44
CA ARG A 13 15.73 -11.63 -26.24
C ARG A 13 14.89 -12.84 -25.84
N ALA A 14 13.82 -12.62 -25.08
CA ALA A 14 12.94 -13.69 -24.63
C ALA A 14 12.38 -14.51 -25.80
N ARG A 15 12.41 -15.83 -25.65
CA ARG A 15 11.87 -16.77 -26.63
C ARG A 15 10.36 -16.60 -26.76
N ALA A 16 9.89 -16.18 -27.94
CA ALA A 16 8.47 -16.05 -28.21
C ALA A 16 7.76 -17.42 -28.18
N VAL A 17 6.64 -17.51 -27.46
CA VAL A 17 5.80 -18.69 -27.32
C VAL A 17 4.38 -18.34 -27.69
N ASN A 18 3.85 -19.04 -28.70
CA ASN A 18 2.45 -18.95 -29.06
C ASN A 18 1.64 -19.99 -28.26
N LEU A 19 0.75 -19.51 -27.37
CA LEU A 19 -0.12 -20.33 -26.52
C LEU A 19 -1.53 -20.39 -27.12
N SER A 20 -1.77 -21.30 -28.06
CA SER A 20 -3.09 -21.58 -28.63
C SER A 20 -3.77 -22.76 -27.90
N SER A 21 -4.44 -22.46 -26.78
CA SER A 21 -5.31 -23.32 -25.90
C SER A 21 -4.76 -24.69 -25.41
N ASN A 22 -3.71 -25.21 -26.04
CA ASN A 22 -3.02 -26.44 -25.72
C ASN A 22 -1.77 -26.14 -24.88
N SER A 23 -1.37 -27.11 -24.04
CA SER A 23 -0.14 -26.97 -23.27
C SER A 23 1.08 -26.99 -24.20
N LYS A 24 1.98 -26.01 -24.06
CA LYS A 24 3.31 -26.02 -24.69
C LYS A 24 4.34 -26.53 -23.70
N LYS A 25 5.26 -27.35 -24.19
CA LYS A 25 6.34 -27.96 -23.39
C LYS A 25 7.69 -27.57 -23.96
N PHE A 26 8.62 -27.21 -23.08
CA PHE A 26 10.00 -26.87 -23.42
C PHE A 26 10.93 -27.66 -22.51
N SER A 27 12.05 -28.12 -23.07
CA SER A 27 13.16 -28.68 -22.30
C SER A 27 14.40 -27.85 -22.60
N ASP A 28 15.06 -27.35 -21.56
CA ASP A 28 16.27 -26.55 -21.70
C ASP A 28 17.20 -26.71 -20.48
N ARG A 29 18.35 -26.01 -20.49
CA ARG A 29 19.35 -26.07 -19.42
C ARG A 29 19.86 -24.68 -19.04
N ILE A 30 19.78 -24.37 -17.75
CA ILE A 30 20.35 -23.16 -17.14
C ILE A 30 21.62 -23.48 -16.34
N GLY A 31 22.54 -22.53 -16.21
CA GLY A 31 23.76 -22.55 -15.40
C GLY A 31 25.04 -22.20 -16.17
N GLY A 32 26.10 -21.82 -15.44
CA GLY A 32 27.35 -21.35 -16.06
C GLY A 32 27.13 -20.05 -16.83
N ASN A 33 27.47 -20.06 -18.13
CA ASN A 33 27.29 -18.91 -19.04
C ASN A 33 25.83 -18.67 -19.43
N ASP A 34 24.90 -19.53 -19.01
CA ASP A 34 23.47 -19.43 -19.31
C ASP A 34 22.62 -19.30 -18.03
N PRO A 35 22.76 -18.23 -17.25
CA PRO A 35 22.17 -18.15 -15.91
C PRO A 35 20.64 -18.06 -15.91
N LYS A 36 20.01 -17.64 -17.02
CA LYS A 36 18.58 -17.32 -17.10
C LYS A 36 18.02 -17.62 -18.50
N ASP A 37 16.79 -18.12 -18.53
CA ASP A 37 16.04 -18.22 -19.78
C ASP A 37 14.75 -17.42 -19.65
N PHE A 38 14.47 -16.55 -20.62
CA PHE A 38 13.22 -15.80 -20.71
C PHE A 38 12.34 -16.34 -21.83
N TYR A 39 11.06 -16.55 -21.54
CA TYR A 39 10.01 -16.86 -22.50
C TYR A 39 9.02 -15.71 -22.56
N ARG A 40 8.57 -15.32 -23.75
CA ARG A 40 7.54 -14.29 -23.95
C ARG A 40 6.26 -14.93 -24.46
N ILE A 41 5.13 -14.64 -23.82
CA ILE A 41 3.80 -15.07 -24.24
C ILE A 41 2.94 -13.85 -24.54
N GLN A 42 2.06 -13.97 -25.53
CA GLN A 42 0.99 -13.03 -25.79
C GLN A 42 -0.33 -13.71 -25.47
N LEU A 43 -1.13 -13.11 -24.59
CA LEU A 43 -2.51 -13.52 -24.35
C LEU A 43 -3.44 -12.57 -25.11
N ASN A 44 -4.32 -13.12 -25.93
CA ASN A 44 -5.32 -12.32 -26.68
C ASN A 44 -6.67 -12.28 -25.96
N ASN A 45 -6.88 -13.18 -25.00
CA ASN A 45 -8.08 -13.28 -24.18
C ASN A 45 -7.68 -13.45 -22.72
N ARG A 46 -8.52 -12.96 -21.80
CA ARG A 46 -8.38 -13.26 -20.37
C ARG A 46 -8.26 -14.77 -20.18
N SER A 47 -7.21 -15.22 -19.52
CA SER A 47 -6.86 -16.63 -19.46
C SER A 47 -6.30 -17.03 -18.09
N GLN A 48 -6.69 -18.18 -17.58
CA GLN A 48 -6.00 -18.84 -16.48
C GLN A 48 -4.70 -19.45 -17.00
N LEU A 49 -3.56 -18.80 -16.70
CA LEU A 49 -2.22 -19.27 -17.03
C LEU A 49 -1.71 -20.20 -15.94
N LYS A 50 -1.23 -21.37 -16.34
CA LYS A 50 -0.53 -22.34 -15.50
C LYS A 50 0.89 -22.56 -16.02
N ILE A 51 1.87 -22.29 -15.15
CA ILE A 51 3.30 -22.49 -15.39
C ILE A 51 3.76 -23.62 -14.47
N SER A 52 4.14 -24.75 -15.06
CA SER A 52 4.67 -25.90 -14.33
C SER A 52 6.12 -26.12 -14.74
N ILE A 53 7.04 -26.12 -13.76
CA ILE A 53 8.45 -26.42 -13.99
C ILE A 53 8.82 -27.69 -13.23
N ASN A 54 9.49 -28.60 -13.92
CA ASN A 54 10.17 -29.73 -13.32
C ASN A 54 11.68 -29.57 -13.57
N SER A 55 12.48 -29.45 -12.52
CA SER A 55 13.94 -29.27 -12.64
C SER A 55 14.69 -30.42 -12.00
N PHE A 56 15.72 -30.91 -12.71
CA PHE A 56 16.61 -31.94 -12.21
C PHE A 56 17.47 -31.35 -11.07
N GLN A 57 17.54 -32.03 -9.93
CA GLN A 57 18.22 -31.57 -8.70
C GLN A 57 17.65 -30.28 -8.03
N SER A 58 16.48 -29.79 -8.47
CA SER A 58 15.76 -28.65 -7.84
C SER A 58 16.51 -27.30 -7.84
N ASN A 59 17.39 -27.07 -8.81
CA ASN A 59 18.24 -25.87 -8.89
C ASN A 59 17.67 -24.73 -9.76
N ALA A 60 16.51 -24.92 -10.38
CA ALA A 60 15.82 -23.87 -11.12
C ALA A 60 14.70 -23.20 -10.31
N THR A 61 14.48 -21.92 -10.57
CA THR A 61 13.33 -21.15 -10.07
C THR A 61 12.56 -20.57 -11.25
N ALA A 62 11.24 -20.44 -11.12
CA ALA A 62 10.40 -19.79 -12.12
C ALA A 62 9.80 -18.51 -11.55
N ALA A 63 9.67 -17.48 -12.39
CA ALA A 63 8.90 -16.28 -12.10
C ALA A 63 8.05 -15.92 -13.32
N LEU A 64 6.83 -15.48 -13.07
CA LEU A 64 5.98 -14.78 -14.03
C LEU A 64 6.27 -13.29 -13.88
N LEU A 65 6.43 -12.61 -15.01
CA LEU A 65 6.75 -11.19 -15.10
C LEU A 65 5.80 -10.52 -16.09
N ASP A 66 5.60 -9.22 -15.92
CA ASP A 66 4.90 -8.38 -16.89
C ASP A 66 5.75 -8.09 -18.15
N ARG A 67 5.27 -7.19 -19.00
CA ARG A 67 5.95 -6.79 -20.24
C ARG A 67 7.22 -5.99 -19.98
N GLU A 68 7.31 -5.24 -18.87
CA GLU A 68 8.48 -4.46 -18.44
C GLU A 68 9.53 -5.30 -17.68
N GLY A 69 9.19 -6.53 -17.29
CA GLY A 69 10.07 -7.45 -16.58
C GLY A 69 9.99 -7.35 -15.06
N GLN A 70 8.94 -6.74 -14.51
CA GLN A 70 8.64 -6.79 -13.07
C GLN A 70 8.00 -8.13 -12.71
N VAL A 71 8.36 -8.67 -11.55
CA VAL A 71 7.92 -9.99 -11.13
C VAL A 71 6.49 -9.92 -10.56
N LEU A 72 5.52 -10.49 -11.28
CA LEU A 72 4.13 -10.64 -10.83
C LEU A 72 3.98 -11.77 -9.81
N GLN A 73 4.69 -12.88 -10.02
CA GLN A 73 4.63 -14.04 -9.11
C GLN A 73 5.90 -14.89 -9.21
N ARG A 74 6.38 -15.40 -8.08
CA ARG A 74 7.48 -16.38 -8.01
C ARG A 74 6.94 -17.77 -7.73
N SER A 75 7.66 -18.79 -8.18
CA SER A 75 7.31 -20.18 -7.90
C SER A 75 7.53 -20.51 -6.42
N ASN A 76 6.48 -20.91 -5.71
CA ASN A 76 6.57 -21.36 -4.32
C ASN A 76 7.13 -22.79 -4.24
N ARG A 77 8.02 -23.03 -3.29
CA ARG A 77 8.70 -24.33 -3.12
C ARG A 77 8.35 -24.95 -1.77
N SER A 78 8.11 -26.25 -1.78
CA SER A 78 8.03 -27.08 -0.57
C SER A 78 8.89 -28.33 -0.81
N GLY A 79 9.99 -28.47 -0.07
CA GLY A 79 10.95 -29.57 -0.25
C GLY A 79 11.65 -29.54 -1.62
N ARG A 80 11.62 -30.64 -2.38
CA ARG A 80 12.20 -30.73 -3.75
C ARG A 80 11.21 -30.40 -4.87
N LYS A 81 9.95 -30.13 -4.55
CA LYS A 81 8.88 -29.88 -5.54
C LYS A 81 8.60 -28.37 -5.67
N ILE A 82 8.50 -27.91 -6.91
CA ILE A 82 8.08 -26.55 -7.23
C ILE A 82 6.56 -26.59 -7.50
N LYS A 83 5.79 -25.79 -6.76
CA LYS A 83 4.34 -25.68 -7.02
C LYS A 83 4.14 -24.91 -8.33
N PRO A 84 3.18 -25.32 -9.18
CA PRO A 84 2.88 -24.59 -10.39
C PRO A 84 2.38 -23.19 -10.04
N ILE A 85 2.80 -22.19 -10.83
CA ILE A 85 2.21 -20.85 -10.78
C ILE A 85 0.87 -20.95 -11.53
N GLN A 86 -0.21 -20.53 -10.89
CA GLN A 86 -1.54 -20.46 -11.48
C GLN A 86 -2.07 -19.05 -11.26
N GLN A 87 -2.28 -18.31 -12.35
CA GLN A 87 -2.67 -16.90 -12.32
C GLN A 87 -3.65 -16.63 -13.44
N THR A 88 -4.76 -15.98 -13.15
CA THR A 88 -5.64 -15.42 -14.19
C THR A 88 -5.04 -14.11 -14.66
N LEU A 89 -4.83 -13.97 -15.97
CA LEU A 89 -4.21 -12.83 -16.62
C LEU A 89 -5.13 -12.31 -17.70
N ASP A 90 -5.29 -11.00 -17.77
CA ASP A 90 -5.99 -10.33 -18.86
C ASP A 90 -5.12 -10.32 -20.14
N PRO A 91 -5.69 -10.02 -21.33
CA PRO A 91 -4.95 -9.97 -22.58
C PRO A 91 -3.72 -9.06 -22.45
N GLY A 92 -2.55 -9.53 -22.90
CA GLY A 92 -1.31 -8.78 -22.72
C GLY A 92 -0.07 -9.62 -22.98
N THR A 93 1.07 -8.93 -22.99
CA THR A 93 2.39 -9.56 -23.11
C THR A 93 2.92 -9.88 -21.73
N TYR A 94 3.35 -11.12 -21.52
CA TYR A 94 3.97 -11.54 -20.27
C TYR A 94 5.26 -12.28 -20.53
N HIS A 95 6.13 -12.30 -19.52
CA HIS A 95 7.37 -13.05 -19.57
C HIS A 95 7.42 -14.12 -18.48
N ILE A 96 8.09 -15.23 -18.77
CA ILE A 96 8.43 -16.26 -17.79
C ILE A 96 9.94 -16.30 -17.71
N ARG A 97 10.50 -16.07 -16.52
CA ARG A 97 11.93 -16.21 -16.26
C ARG A 97 12.20 -17.52 -15.53
N ILE A 98 13.05 -18.35 -16.12
CA ILE A 98 13.66 -19.50 -15.46
C ILE A 98 15.08 -19.12 -15.08
N ALA A 99 15.48 -19.31 -13.83
CA ALA A 99 16.81 -18.90 -13.36
C ALA A 99 17.45 -19.95 -12.44
N SER A 100 18.76 -20.14 -12.57
CA SER A 100 19.53 -21.00 -11.67
C SER A 100 19.66 -20.36 -10.28
N ARG A 101 19.56 -21.16 -9.22
CA ARG A 101 19.74 -20.70 -7.83
C ARG A 101 21.18 -20.38 -7.49
N ARG A 102 22.14 -21.02 -8.17
CA ARG A 102 23.57 -20.82 -7.95
C ARG A 102 24.28 -20.71 -9.30
N ARG A 103 25.17 -19.72 -9.44
CA ARG A 103 25.84 -19.42 -10.71
C ARG A 103 26.77 -20.54 -11.19
N ASP A 104 27.32 -21.32 -10.26
CA ASP A 104 28.27 -22.42 -10.47
C ASP A 104 27.59 -23.78 -10.76
N GLN A 105 26.25 -23.87 -10.66
CA GLN A 105 25.53 -25.13 -10.86
C GLN A 105 24.63 -25.06 -12.11
N SER A 106 24.69 -26.11 -12.92
CA SER A 106 23.79 -26.28 -14.06
C SER A 106 22.65 -27.24 -13.76
N SER A 107 21.48 -26.95 -14.31
CA SER A 107 20.26 -27.73 -14.10
C SER A 107 19.47 -27.81 -15.40
N GLN A 108 19.09 -29.02 -15.78
CA GLN A 108 18.11 -29.23 -16.84
C GLN A 108 16.70 -29.03 -16.27
N TYR A 109 15.83 -28.41 -17.04
CA TYR A 109 14.43 -28.25 -16.66
C TYR A 109 13.49 -28.57 -17.81
N ARG A 110 12.26 -28.95 -17.45
CA ARG A 110 11.11 -29.06 -18.34
C ARG A 110 10.06 -28.05 -17.90
N LEU A 111 9.74 -27.12 -18.78
CA LEU A 111 8.71 -26.11 -18.60
C LEU A 111 7.44 -26.55 -19.34
N THR A 112 6.30 -26.49 -18.68
CA THR A 112 4.98 -26.65 -19.28
C THR A 112 4.16 -25.39 -19.04
N LEU A 113 3.71 -24.76 -20.13
CA LEU A 113 2.85 -23.59 -20.11
C LEU A 113 1.47 -23.98 -20.64
N LYS A 114 0.41 -23.61 -19.95
CA LYS A 114 -0.97 -23.79 -20.40
C LYS A 114 -1.76 -22.52 -20.10
N ALA A 115 -2.46 -21.98 -21.07
CA ALA A 115 -3.38 -20.86 -20.90
C ALA A 115 -4.77 -21.31 -21.32
N ASN A 116 -5.73 -21.23 -20.40
CA ASN A 116 -7.14 -21.54 -20.66
C ASN A 116 -7.92 -20.23 -20.71
N PRO A 117 -8.50 -19.85 -21.86
CA PRO A 117 -9.39 -18.70 -21.92
C PRO A 117 -10.49 -18.80 -20.86
N THR A 118 -10.73 -17.71 -20.15
CA THR A 118 -11.73 -17.61 -19.10
C THR A 118 -12.61 -16.41 -19.43
N ALA A 119 -13.93 -16.60 -19.42
CA ALA A 119 -14.85 -15.49 -19.59
C ALA A 119 -14.64 -14.47 -18.46
N LEU A 120 -14.91 -13.19 -18.75
CA LEU A 120 -15.17 -12.22 -17.68
C LEU A 120 -16.31 -12.77 -16.81
N PRO A 121 -16.25 -12.64 -15.47
CA PRO A 121 -17.42 -12.95 -14.65
C PRO A 121 -18.58 -12.12 -15.20
N THR A 122 -19.65 -12.81 -15.60
CA THR A 122 -20.87 -12.14 -16.03
C THR A 122 -21.33 -11.27 -14.85
N PRO A 123 -21.54 -9.95 -15.03
CA PRO A 123 -22.14 -9.15 -13.98
C PRO A 123 -23.47 -9.80 -13.63
N ILE A 124 -23.59 -10.33 -12.41
CA ILE A 124 -24.89 -10.76 -11.89
C ILE A 124 -25.66 -9.45 -11.71
N ALA A 125 -26.66 -9.21 -12.54
CA ALA A 125 -27.53 -8.05 -12.41
C ALA A 125 -28.07 -8.02 -10.95
N PRO A 126 -27.92 -6.92 -10.22
CA PRO A 126 -28.45 -6.82 -8.87
C PRO A 126 -29.98 -7.03 -8.91
N PRO A 127 -30.58 -7.67 -7.88
CA PRO A 127 -32.02 -7.82 -7.80
C PRO A 127 -32.67 -6.42 -7.84
N SER A 128 -33.61 -6.24 -8.75
CA SER A 128 -34.35 -4.99 -8.96
C SER A 128 -35.22 -4.68 -7.72
N LEU A 129 -34.69 -3.86 -6.83
CA LEU A 129 -35.48 -3.16 -5.81
C LEU A 129 -36.24 -2.00 -6.46
N PRO A 130 -37.48 -1.71 -6.05
CA PRO A 130 -38.22 -0.56 -6.57
C PRO A 130 -37.52 0.74 -6.18
N LEU A 131 -37.28 1.62 -7.16
CA LEU A 131 -36.67 2.93 -6.92
C LEU A 131 -37.56 3.78 -5.99
N PRO A 132 -37.01 4.38 -4.92
CA PRO A 132 -37.68 5.49 -4.27
C PRO A 132 -37.72 6.71 -5.22
N SER A 133 -38.89 7.35 -5.29
CA SER A 133 -39.12 8.61 -6.01
C SER A 133 -38.17 9.72 -5.54
N PRO A 134 -37.81 10.68 -6.41
CA PRO A 134 -36.74 11.64 -6.13
C PRO A 134 -37.22 12.71 -5.15
N THR A 135 -36.66 12.72 -3.94
CA THR A 135 -36.72 13.88 -3.05
C THR A 135 -35.36 14.55 -2.98
N LEU A 136 -35.34 15.78 -3.52
CA LEU A 136 -34.28 16.76 -3.66
C LEU A 136 -33.08 16.37 -4.55
N PRO A 137 -32.63 17.28 -5.44
CA PRO A 137 -31.46 17.04 -6.26
C PRO A 137 -30.26 17.04 -5.31
N GLU A 138 -29.60 15.89 -5.19
CA GLU A 138 -28.20 15.85 -4.79
C GLU A 138 -27.47 16.62 -5.90
N ALA A 139 -27.25 17.92 -5.66
CA ALA A 139 -26.35 18.69 -6.47
C ALA A 139 -25.07 17.86 -6.54
N VAL A 140 -24.61 17.54 -7.76
CA VAL A 140 -23.21 17.20 -7.99
C VAL A 140 -22.43 18.20 -7.15
N PRO A 141 -21.64 17.78 -6.14
CA PRO A 141 -20.91 18.74 -5.34
C PRO A 141 -20.13 19.59 -6.32
N THR A 142 -20.48 20.87 -6.39
CA THR A 142 -19.74 21.84 -7.19
C THR A 142 -18.34 21.79 -6.63
N VAL A 143 -17.40 21.28 -7.42
CA VAL A 143 -15.97 21.30 -7.14
C VAL A 143 -15.65 22.70 -6.61
N ASP A 144 -15.35 22.80 -5.30
CA ASP A 144 -14.96 24.06 -4.68
C ASP A 144 -13.49 24.26 -5.03
N LYS A 145 -13.22 24.72 -6.27
CA LYS A 145 -11.89 24.94 -6.88
C LYS A 145 -11.02 25.99 -6.18
N ALA A 146 -11.32 26.30 -4.93
CA ALA A 146 -10.67 27.33 -4.13
C ALA A 146 -10.02 26.75 -2.87
N ARG A 147 -10.19 25.45 -2.60
CA ARG A 147 -9.70 24.78 -1.40
C ARG A 147 -9.40 23.32 -1.70
N PHE A 148 -8.32 22.84 -1.07
CA PHE A 148 -7.89 21.45 -1.09
C PHE A 148 -9.04 20.45 -0.90
N ASN A 149 -9.19 19.49 -1.81
CA ASN A 149 -10.23 18.46 -1.78
C ASN A 149 -9.70 17.02 -1.80
N ILE A 150 -10.28 16.18 -0.94
CA ILE A 150 -10.08 14.72 -1.00
C ILE A 150 -11.39 14.06 -1.35
N ARG A 151 -11.42 13.32 -2.46
CA ARG A 151 -12.58 12.52 -2.86
C ARG A 151 -12.32 11.03 -2.68
N PHE A 152 -13.16 10.36 -1.90
CA PHE A 152 -13.15 8.89 -1.87
C PHE A 152 -13.90 8.29 -3.06
N ASP A 153 -13.29 7.28 -3.69
CA ASP A 153 -13.87 6.55 -4.80
C ASP A 153 -14.09 5.08 -4.42
N TYR A 154 -15.37 4.72 -4.34
CA TYR A 154 -15.85 3.44 -3.83
C TYR A 154 -16.03 2.38 -4.92
N ARG A 155 -15.57 2.62 -6.16
CA ARG A 155 -15.81 1.69 -7.29
C ARG A 155 -15.27 0.27 -7.07
N PHE A 156 -14.31 0.10 -6.16
CA PHE A 156 -13.73 -1.21 -5.83
C PHE A 156 -14.47 -1.94 -4.71
N ASP A 157 -15.42 -1.29 -4.01
CA ASP A 157 -16.27 -1.92 -3.00
C ASP A 157 -17.32 -2.84 -3.63
N THR A 158 -16.86 -3.99 -4.13
CA THR A 158 -17.71 -4.95 -4.85
C THR A 158 -18.63 -5.76 -3.93
N ILE A 159 -18.40 -5.72 -2.62
CA ILE A 159 -19.16 -6.47 -1.61
C ILE A 159 -20.10 -5.58 -0.78
N GLY A 160 -20.10 -4.26 -1.01
CA GLY A 160 -20.95 -3.31 -0.29
C GLY A 160 -20.56 -3.13 1.18
N TRP A 161 -19.26 -3.24 1.50
CA TRP A 161 -18.77 -3.08 2.87
C TRP A 161 -18.92 -1.64 3.36
N PHE A 162 -18.84 -0.64 2.48
CA PHE A 162 -19.00 0.78 2.82
C PHE A 162 -20.47 1.20 2.75
N THR A 163 -21.17 0.95 3.85
CA THR A 163 -22.51 1.50 4.12
C THR A 163 -22.51 3.03 4.13
N PRO A 164 -23.67 3.70 3.97
CA PRO A 164 -23.75 5.16 4.02
C PRO A 164 -23.05 5.79 5.24
N ASP A 165 -23.21 5.20 6.43
CA ASP A 165 -22.56 5.72 7.65
C ASP A 165 -21.03 5.61 7.60
N LYS A 166 -20.49 4.53 7.02
CA LYS A 166 -19.04 4.40 6.84
C LYS A 166 -18.51 5.41 5.84
N ARG A 167 -19.25 5.65 4.75
CA ARG A 167 -18.89 6.68 3.78
C ARG A 167 -18.88 8.05 4.45
N ALA A 168 -19.92 8.39 5.22
CA ALA A 168 -19.98 9.63 5.98
C ALA A 168 -18.81 9.79 6.97
N ALA A 169 -18.38 8.71 7.62
CA ALA A 169 -17.20 8.70 8.49
C ALA A 169 -15.89 8.94 7.70
N LEU A 170 -15.74 8.35 6.52
CA LEU A 170 -14.61 8.62 5.62
C LEU A 170 -14.61 10.08 5.16
N GLU A 171 -15.74 10.61 4.69
CA GLU A 171 -15.85 12.02 4.29
C GLU A 171 -15.57 12.97 5.47
N ALA A 172 -15.89 12.59 6.71
CA ALA A 172 -15.50 13.35 7.89
C ALA A 172 -13.99 13.34 8.12
N ALA A 173 -13.31 12.22 7.85
CA ALA A 173 -11.86 12.12 7.91
C ALA A 173 -11.17 12.96 6.82
N ALA A 174 -11.72 13.02 5.59
CA ALA A 174 -11.23 13.92 4.54
C ALA A 174 -11.28 15.39 5.00
N ARG A 175 -12.41 15.84 5.54
CA ARG A 175 -12.58 17.21 6.05
C ARG A 175 -11.55 17.64 7.08
N VAL A 176 -10.98 16.70 7.85
CA VAL A 176 -9.90 17.00 8.80
C VAL A 176 -8.67 17.51 8.04
N TRP A 177 -8.22 16.79 7.01
CA TRP A 177 -7.06 17.20 6.21
C TRP A 177 -7.37 18.40 5.31
N GLU A 178 -8.58 18.50 4.74
CA GLU A 178 -9.02 19.67 3.95
C GLU A 178 -9.05 20.96 4.79
N SER A 179 -9.21 20.87 6.11
CA SER A 179 -9.11 22.03 7.01
C SER A 179 -7.68 22.44 7.39
N ILE A 180 -6.72 21.53 7.18
CA ILE A 180 -5.31 21.67 7.51
C ILE A 180 -4.52 22.15 6.29
N ILE A 181 -4.77 21.60 5.10
CA ILE A 181 -4.02 21.92 3.89
C ILE A 181 -4.64 23.16 3.23
N LEU A 182 -3.79 24.14 2.95
CA LEU A 182 -4.17 25.40 2.30
C LEU A 182 -3.74 25.45 0.84
N ASP A 183 -3.00 24.44 0.37
CA ASP A 183 -2.61 24.33 -1.03
C ASP A 183 -3.81 24.07 -1.93
N GLU A 184 -3.61 24.41 -3.19
CA GLU A 184 -4.52 24.10 -4.29
C GLU A 184 -3.66 23.44 -5.37
N PHE A 185 -3.78 22.12 -5.53
CA PHE A 185 -3.01 21.40 -6.54
C PHE A 185 -3.63 21.65 -7.91
N ALA A 186 -2.78 21.66 -8.94
CA ALA A 186 -3.32 21.75 -10.29
C ALA A 186 -4.20 20.53 -10.62
N GLU A 187 -5.36 20.78 -11.24
CA GLU A 187 -6.30 19.74 -11.67
C GLU A 187 -5.63 18.67 -12.56
N ILE A 188 -6.07 17.42 -12.42
CA ILE A 188 -5.71 16.34 -13.35
C ILE A 188 -6.87 16.12 -14.34
N PRO A 189 -6.64 16.31 -15.65
CA PRO A 189 -7.72 16.23 -16.64
C PRO A 189 -8.20 14.80 -16.86
N VAL A 190 -9.44 14.68 -17.36
CA VAL A 190 -10.01 13.42 -17.87
C VAL A 190 -9.09 12.82 -18.94
N GLY A 191 -8.96 11.49 -18.95
CA GLY A 191 -8.10 10.78 -19.90
C GLY A 191 -6.63 10.69 -19.48
N THR A 192 -6.25 11.25 -18.33
CA THR A 192 -4.90 11.10 -17.77
C THR A 192 -4.69 9.66 -17.35
N ARG A 193 -3.67 9.02 -17.93
CA ARG A 193 -3.37 7.61 -17.71
C ARG A 193 -2.21 7.44 -16.74
N THR A 194 -2.35 6.50 -15.81
CA THR A 194 -1.30 6.09 -14.90
C THR A 194 -1.27 4.58 -14.69
N LEU A 195 -0.10 4.00 -14.43
CA LEU A 195 0.09 2.54 -14.35
C LEU A 195 0.18 2.00 -12.93
N ARG A 196 0.23 2.87 -11.92
CA ARG A 196 0.47 2.50 -10.52
C ARG A 196 -0.73 2.75 -9.63
N VAL A 197 -1.86 2.13 -9.94
CA VAL A 197 -3.04 2.16 -9.05
C VAL A 197 -3.28 0.78 -8.48
N PHE A 198 -3.45 0.74 -7.17
CA PHE A 198 -3.74 -0.48 -6.44
C PHE A 198 -5.25 -0.65 -6.31
N ASN A 199 -5.74 -1.88 -6.48
CA ASN A 199 -7.11 -2.24 -6.19
C ASN A 199 -7.18 -2.63 -4.70
N PRO A 200 -7.82 -1.81 -3.85
CA PRO A 200 -7.84 -2.00 -2.40
C PRO A 200 -8.66 -3.21 -1.94
N GLU A 201 -9.59 -3.71 -2.76
CA GLU A 201 -10.37 -4.90 -2.43
C GLU A 201 -9.54 -6.19 -2.64
N THR A 202 -8.61 -6.16 -3.61
CA THR A 202 -7.86 -7.38 -4.01
C THR A 202 -6.42 -7.42 -3.52
N GLY A 203 -5.87 -6.28 -3.10
CA GLY A 203 -4.47 -6.22 -2.71
C GLY A 203 -3.50 -6.23 -3.91
N ARG A 204 -3.93 -5.84 -5.11
CA ARG A 204 -3.13 -5.96 -6.35
C ARG A 204 -3.21 -4.73 -7.23
N PHE A 205 -2.15 -4.45 -8.00
CA PHE A 205 -2.18 -3.43 -9.04
C PHE A 205 -3.24 -3.73 -10.11
N ILE A 206 -3.85 -2.67 -10.64
CA ILE A 206 -4.70 -2.74 -11.81
C ILE A 206 -3.79 -2.98 -13.02
N SER A 207 -3.96 -4.13 -13.67
CA SER A 207 -3.11 -4.62 -14.77
C SER A 207 -3.01 -3.65 -15.95
N ASP A 208 -4.12 -3.02 -16.30
CA ASP A 208 -4.20 -2.07 -17.40
C ASP A 208 -4.04 -0.62 -16.94
N GLY A 209 -3.53 -0.40 -15.73
CA GLY A 209 -3.47 0.93 -15.12
C GLY A 209 -4.86 1.56 -14.93
N PHE A 210 -4.86 2.83 -14.59
CA PHE A 210 -6.05 3.65 -14.43
C PHE A 210 -5.99 4.82 -15.40
N THR A 211 -7.13 5.12 -16.01
CA THR A 211 -7.32 6.33 -16.80
C THR A 211 -8.43 7.12 -16.11
N THR A 212 -8.18 8.39 -15.81
CA THR A 212 -9.17 9.27 -15.17
C THR A 212 -10.42 9.36 -16.03
N ASP A 213 -11.57 9.06 -15.43
CA ASP A 213 -12.89 9.15 -16.05
C ASP A 213 -13.60 10.49 -15.75
N GLN A 214 -13.05 11.24 -14.81
CA GLN A 214 -13.48 12.57 -14.40
C GLN A 214 -12.24 13.42 -14.07
N VAL A 215 -12.41 14.74 -14.02
CA VAL A 215 -11.36 15.63 -13.51
C VAL A 215 -11.10 15.25 -12.05
N ILE A 216 -9.83 15.17 -11.67
CA ILE A 216 -9.44 15.05 -10.27
C ILE A 216 -9.02 16.43 -9.82
N ASP A 217 -9.79 16.97 -8.88
CA ASP A 217 -9.43 18.11 -8.06
C ASP A 217 -8.63 17.57 -6.87
N ASP A 218 -7.39 18.02 -6.73
CA ASP A 218 -6.34 17.55 -5.82
C ASP A 218 -6.13 16.04 -5.71
N VAL A 219 -6.91 15.32 -4.88
CA VAL A 219 -6.66 13.91 -4.53
C VAL A 219 -7.92 13.06 -4.64
N VAL A 220 -7.85 11.97 -5.42
CA VAL A 220 -8.82 10.87 -5.34
C VAL A 220 -8.25 9.67 -4.59
N ILE A 221 -9.01 9.09 -3.67
CA ILE A 221 -8.58 7.92 -2.89
C ILE A 221 -9.49 6.73 -3.17
N PHE A 222 -8.93 5.69 -3.76
CA PHE A 222 -9.66 4.43 -3.97
C PHE A 222 -9.75 3.62 -2.68
N VAL A 223 -10.97 3.28 -2.28
CA VAL A 223 -11.20 2.54 -1.03
C VAL A 223 -11.77 1.15 -1.29
N GLY A 224 -11.39 0.22 -0.41
CA GLY A 224 -11.79 -1.17 -0.45
C GLY A 224 -11.59 -1.83 0.91
N SER A 225 -12.00 -3.08 1.02
CA SER A 225 -11.92 -3.84 2.25
C SER A 225 -11.46 -5.27 1.96
N ARG A 226 -10.54 -5.80 2.76
CA ARG A 226 -10.13 -7.21 2.66
C ARG A 226 -9.65 -7.72 4.00
N GLU A 227 -9.44 -9.03 4.13
CA GLU A 227 -8.68 -9.53 5.28
C GLU A 227 -7.23 -9.11 5.09
N LEU A 228 -6.72 -8.22 5.95
CA LEU A 228 -5.31 -7.81 5.94
C LEU A 228 -4.44 -8.75 6.77
N GLY A 229 -5.07 -9.59 7.60
CA GLY A 229 -4.40 -10.56 8.43
C GLY A 229 -3.80 -9.96 9.71
N GLY A 230 -3.41 -10.85 10.62
CA GLY A 230 -2.88 -10.51 11.93
C GLY A 230 -2.56 -11.75 12.74
N SER A 231 -1.65 -11.62 13.71
CA SER A 231 -1.41 -12.59 14.77
C SER A 231 -2.29 -12.28 15.98
N PHE A 232 -2.42 -13.22 16.92
CA PHE A 232 -3.14 -13.04 18.19
C PHE A 232 -2.72 -11.78 18.99
N PHE A 233 -1.54 -11.23 18.72
CA PHE A 233 -0.96 -10.06 19.39
C PHE A 233 -0.93 -8.79 18.55
N SER A 234 -1.33 -8.84 17.26
CA SER A 234 -1.09 -7.74 16.30
C SER A 234 -1.89 -7.93 15.00
N SER A 235 -2.75 -6.97 14.63
CA SER A 235 -3.54 -6.98 13.39
C SER A 235 -3.42 -5.67 12.62
N THR A 236 -3.10 -5.74 11.33
CA THR A 236 -3.12 -4.59 10.42
C THR A 236 -4.55 -4.08 10.31
N LEU A 237 -4.78 -2.82 10.66
CA LEU A 237 -6.12 -2.23 10.66
C LEU A 237 -6.47 -1.69 9.27
N ALA A 238 -5.50 -1.06 8.63
CA ALA A 238 -5.61 -0.57 7.27
C ALA A 238 -4.24 -0.52 6.59
N GLU A 239 -4.25 -0.53 5.25
CA GLU A 239 -3.06 -0.32 4.43
C GLU A 239 -3.34 0.80 3.44
N ALA A 240 -2.49 1.81 3.44
CA ALA A 240 -2.57 2.92 2.50
C ALA A 240 -1.24 3.34 1.91
N ALA A 241 -1.32 3.87 0.69
CA ALA A 241 -0.17 4.45 0.01
C ALA A 241 -0.63 5.43 -1.08
N PRO A 242 0.19 6.44 -1.39
CA PRO A 242 0.02 7.20 -2.62
C PRO A 242 0.13 6.25 -3.82
N ALA A 243 -0.69 6.52 -4.81
CA ALA A 243 -0.79 5.80 -6.06
C ALA A 243 -0.78 6.80 -7.23
N GLY A 244 -0.62 6.27 -8.44
CA GLY A 244 -0.36 7.06 -9.62
C GLY A 244 1.07 7.60 -9.66
N SER A 245 1.76 7.42 -10.79
CA SER A 245 3.02 8.12 -11.07
C SER A 245 2.72 9.36 -11.90
N LEU A 246 3.01 10.54 -11.35
CA LEU A 246 3.28 11.77 -12.09
C LEU A 246 4.57 12.36 -11.52
N GLU A 247 5.70 11.97 -12.10
CA GLU A 247 7.03 12.09 -11.49
C GLU A 247 7.36 13.46 -10.88
N PRO A 248 7.03 14.64 -11.47
CA PRO A 248 7.32 15.92 -10.84
C PRO A 248 6.64 16.11 -9.47
N ARG A 249 5.40 15.63 -9.35
CA ARG A 249 4.57 15.83 -8.15
C ARG A 249 4.93 14.91 -6.99
N ILE A 250 5.36 13.68 -7.29
CA ILE A 250 5.61 12.66 -6.26
C ILE A 250 7.09 12.47 -5.93
N THR A 251 8.00 13.03 -6.72
CA THR A 251 9.46 12.97 -6.49
C THR A 251 10.08 14.32 -6.14
N GLY A 252 9.31 15.40 -6.24
CA GLY A 252 9.72 16.76 -5.91
C GLY A 252 10.00 16.97 -4.43
N ALA A 253 10.59 18.14 -4.12
CA ALA A 253 10.69 18.65 -2.76
C ALA A 253 9.32 19.07 -2.22
N ASP A 254 8.41 19.42 -3.13
CA ASP A 254 7.00 19.65 -2.88
C ASP A 254 6.21 18.41 -3.30
N PHE A 255 5.56 17.74 -2.35
CA PHE A 255 4.91 16.44 -2.56
C PHE A 255 3.40 16.59 -2.78
N GLU A 256 2.96 16.43 -4.03
CA GLU A 256 1.56 16.61 -4.44
C GLU A 256 0.96 15.29 -4.99
N PRO A 257 0.52 14.34 -4.15
CA PRO A 257 -0.15 13.15 -4.62
C PRO A 257 -1.48 13.53 -5.30
N TRP A 258 -1.97 12.68 -6.20
CA TRP A 258 -3.27 12.89 -6.86
C TRP A 258 -4.15 11.63 -6.87
N ILE A 259 -3.56 10.47 -6.62
CA ILE A 259 -4.29 9.23 -6.33
C ILE A 259 -3.76 8.63 -5.03
N GLY A 260 -4.65 8.11 -4.21
CA GLY A 260 -4.35 7.23 -3.09
C GLY A 260 -5.10 5.92 -3.18
N SER A 261 -4.71 4.95 -2.37
CA SER A 261 -5.52 3.75 -2.13
C SER A 261 -5.49 3.39 -0.66
N ILE A 262 -6.66 3.05 -0.09
CA ILE A 262 -6.80 2.57 1.29
C ILE A 262 -7.57 1.25 1.28
N SER A 263 -7.05 0.28 2.00
CA SER A 263 -7.71 -1.00 2.26
C SER A 263 -7.97 -1.14 3.74
N PHE A 264 -9.19 -1.40 4.16
CA PHE A 264 -9.54 -1.62 5.56
C PHE A 264 -9.67 -3.10 5.88
N ASP A 265 -9.21 -3.51 7.06
CA ASP A 265 -9.39 -4.87 7.54
C ASP A 265 -10.85 -5.13 7.93
N ARG A 266 -11.45 -6.16 7.34
CA ARG A 266 -12.87 -6.48 7.57
C ARG A 266 -13.13 -7.14 8.92
N SER A 267 -12.11 -7.77 9.51
CA SER A 267 -12.23 -8.48 10.80
C SER A 267 -12.20 -7.52 12.00
N THR A 268 -11.76 -6.29 11.79
CA THR A 268 -11.62 -5.29 12.84
C THR A 268 -12.97 -4.84 13.39
N ASN A 269 -13.05 -4.70 14.71
CA ASN A 269 -14.23 -4.24 15.45
C ASN A 269 -14.38 -2.71 15.37
N TRP A 270 -14.65 -2.20 14.17
CA TRP A 270 -14.73 -0.76 13.85
C TRP A 270 -15.87 -0.06 14.57
N PHE A 271 -15.62 1.07 15.22
CA PHE A 271 -16.65 2.05 15.55
C PHE A 271 -16.89 2.94 14.33
N VAL A 272 -18.14 3.00 13.88
CA VAL A 272 -18.59 3.90 12.82
C VAL A 272 -19.38 4.99 13.50
N ASP A 273 -18.80 6.18 13.56
CA ASP A 273 -19.38 7.31 14.26
C ASP A 273 -20.37 8.05 13.36
N THR A 274 -21.65 8.06 13.77
CA THR A 274 -22.71 8.82 13.09
C THR A 274 -22.72 10.31 13.48
N THR A 275 -21.94 10.67 14.50
CA THR A 275 -21.75 12.02 15.04
C THR A 275 -20.26 12.42 15.02
N PRO A 276 -19.62 12.48 13.83
CA PRO A 276 -18.16 12.55 13.68
C PRO A 276 -17.49 13.76 14.36
N ASN A 277 -18.25 14.80 14.69
CA ASN A 277 -17.77 16.00 15.37
C ASN A 277 -17.63 15.82 16.90
N THR A 278 -18.09 14.70 17.45
CA THR A 278 -17.97 14.34 18.88
C THR A 278 -17.23 13.02 19.03
N SER A 279 -16.60 12.79 20.18
CA SER A 279 -15.81 11.57 20.44
C SER A 279 -16.07 10.93 21.80
N ASN A 280 -17.11 11.40 22.50
CA ASN A 280 -17.49 10.94 23.84
C ASN A 280 -18.31 9.64 23.84
N ASP A 281 -18.70 9.17 22.66
CA ASP A 281 -19.56 8.02 22.40
C ASP A 281 -18.80 6.77 21.93
N ILE A 282 -17.49 6.89 21.67
CA ILE A 282 -16.65 5.80 21.17
C ILE A 282 -16.53 4.71 22.25
N PRO A 283 -17.04 3.49 22.01
CA PRO A 283 -16.97 2.43 23.02
C PRO A 283 -15.54 1.97 23.25
N SER A 284 -15.18 1.71 24.52
CA SER A 284 -13.81 1.36 24.95
C SER A 284 -13.21 0.14 24.26
N ASN A 285 -14.03 -0.75 23.69
CA ASN A 285 -13.61 -1.98 23.02
C ASN A 285 -13.60 -1.90 21.48
N ARG A 286 -13.86 -0.71 20.90
CA ARG A 286 -13.92 -0.49 19.45
C ARG A 286 -12.75 0.34 18.96
N THR A 287 -12.38 0.12 17.70
CA THR A 287 -11.37 0.93 16.98
C THR A 287 -12.09 2.01 16.18
N ASP A 288 -11.75 3.28 16.37
CA ASP A 288 -12.41 4.40 15.68
C ASP A 288 -12.03 4.45 14.19
N LEU A 289 -13.02 4.28 13.30
CA LEU A 289 -12.79 4.26 11.84
C LEU A 289 -12.30 5.62 11.32
N ILE A 290 -12.79 6.73 11.90
CA ILE A 290 -12.36 8.08 11.53
C ILE A 290 -10.87 8.23 11.80
N SER A 291 -10.43 7.97 13.02
CA SER A 291 -9.01 8.04 13.40
C SER A 291 -8.09 7.25 12.46
N THR A 292 -8.46 6.00 12.15
CA THR A 292 -7.65 5.19 11.22
C THR A 292 -7.68 5.76 9.81
N THR A 293 -8.82 6.24 9.33
CA THR A 293 -8.91 6.84 8.00
C THR A 293 -8.03 8.10 7.92
N VAL A 294 -8.09 8.98 8.92
CA VAL A 294 -7.24 10.19 8.94
C VAL A 294 -5.76 9.80 8.97
N HIS A 295 -5.37 8.78 9.73
CA HIS A 295 -4.00 8.26 9.76
C HIS A 295 -3.54 7.77 8.38
N GLU A 296 -4.33 6.92 7.73
CA GLU A 296 -4.00 6.37 6.41
C GLU A 296 -3.93 7.43 5.31
N VAL A 297 -4.81 8.44 5.38
CA VAL A 297 -4.73 9.59 4.47
C VAL A 297 -3.42 10.37 4.69
N GLY A 298 -2.93 10.48 5.93
CA GLY A 298 -1.60 11.06 6.20
C GLY A 298 -0.46 10.37 5.46
N HIS A 299 -0.51 9.03 5.33
CA HIS A 299 0.44 8.29 4.51
C HIS A 299 0.29 8.57 3.01
N ILE A 300 -0.94 8.73 2.52
CA ILE A 300 -1.20 9.11 1.12
C ILE A 300 -0.64 10.50 0.84
N LEU A 301 -0.78 11.43 1.78
CA LEU A 301 -0.24 12.79 1.75
C LEU A 301 1.29 12.88 1.94
N GLY A 302 1.99 11.74 2.03
CA GLY A 302 3.45 11.71 1.97
C GLY A 302 4.15 11.42 3.29
N PHE A 303 3.43 11.40 4.42
CA PHE A 303 4.02 11.05 5.71
C PHE A 303 4.56 9.62 5.67
N GLY A 304 5.89 9.46 5.78
CA GLY A 304 6.53 8.15 5.72
C GLY A 304 6.69 7.56 4.31
N THR A 305 5.96 8.08 3.32
CA THR A 305 5.89 7.51 1.97
C THR A 305 6.66 8.34 0.95
N SER A 306 6.71 9.67 1.10
CA SER A 306 7.37 10.58 0.16
C SER A 306 8.89 10.51 0.24
N ASN A 307 9.55 10.88 -0.86
CA ASN A 307 11.01 10.92 -0.91
C ASN A 307 11.58 12.06 -0.06
N VAL A 308 10.90 13.21 -0.02
CA VAL A 308 11.28 14.36 0.83
C VAL A 308 11.13 14.02 2.31
N TYR A 309 10.09 13.30 2.74
CA TYR A 309 10.00 12.82 4.12
C TYR A 309 11.22 11.96 4.46
N LYS A 310 11.54 10.99 3.59
CA LYS A 310 12.64 10.04 3.80
C LYS A 310 14.01 10.71 3.82
N SER A 311 14.20 11.81 3.07
CA SER A 311 15.46 12.55 3.07
C SER A 311 15.69 13.33 4.37
N LEU A 312 14.60 13.65 5.09
CA LEU A 312 14.63 14.32 6.40
C LEU A 312 14.75 13.36 7.59
N ILE A 313 14.83 12.05 7.34
CA ILE A 313 15.09 11.06 8.40
C ILE A 313 16.59 11.02 8.71
N VAL A 314 16.94 11.44 9.92
CA VAL A 314 18.31 11.43 10.43
C VAL A 314 18.53 10.27 11.39
N ARG A 315 19.75 9.74 11.39
CA ARG A 315 20.23 8.77 12.38
C ARG A 315 21.11 9.52 13.36
N ASP A 316 20.70 9.65 14.62
CA ASP A 316 21.54 10.29 15.62
C ASP A 316 22.67 9.32 16.02
N GLY A 317 23.92 9.70 15.74
CA GLY A 317 25.11 8.92 16.06
C GLY A 317 25.43 8.81 17.56
N ARG A 318 24.66 9.47 18.43
CA ARG A 318 24.87 9.43 19.90
C ARG A 318 24.19 8.25 20.60
N TYR A 319 23.29 7.56 19.91
CA TYR A 319 22.66 6.33 20.39
C TYR A 319 22.56 5.35 19.23
N TYR A 320 23.12 4.15 19.38
CA TYR A 320 23.02 3.05 18.42
C TYR A 320 21.54 2.72 18.06
N GLY A 321 20.89 3.47 17.17
CA GLY A 321 19.55 3.18 16.66
C GLY A 321 18.45 4.23 16.85
N SER A 322 18.72 5.46 17.30
CA SER A 322 17.66 6.49 17.33
C SER A 322 17.54 7.19 15.96
N THR A 323 16.48 6.86 15.23
CA THR A 323 16.04 7.59 14.04
C THR A 323 15.10 8.73 14.46
N GLY A 324 15.28 9.91 13.88
CA GLY A 324 14.37 11.05 14.08
C GLY A 324 14.02 11.72 12.77
N PHE A 325 12.85 12.37 12.72
CA PHE A 325 12.47 13.26 11.63
C PHE A 325 13.01 14.67 11.93
N ALA A 326 13.87 15.18 11.05
CA ALA A 326 14.60 16.44 11.20
C ALA A 326 14.19 17.47 10.14
N GLY A 327 12.89 17.62 9.92
CA GLY A 327 12.35 18.77 9.21
C GLY A 327 12.47 20.06 10.05
N ALA A 328 12.65 21.20 9.38
CA ALA A 328 12.96 22.46 10.05
C ALA A 328 11.78 22.98 10.89
N ASN A 329 10.56 22.88 10.38
CA ASN A 329 9.33 23.28 11.07
C ASN A 329 9.04 22.34 12.24
N ALA A 330 9.11 21.03 11.99
CA ALA A 330 8.98 19.98 12.99
C ALA A 330 9.98 20.15 14.14
N GLN A 331 11.25 20.41 13.85
CA GLN A 331 12.25 20.66 14.88
C GLN A 331 11.97 21.94 15.65
N THR A 332 11.54 23.01 14.99
CA THR A 332 11.20 24.29 15.65
C THR A 332 10.11 24.08 16.69
N ILE A 333 9.03 23.36 16.32
CA ILE A 333 7.94 23.03 17.23
C ILE A 333 8.43 22.06 18.32
N ASN A 334 9.28 21.11 17.97
CA ASN A 334 9.80 20.09 18.88
C ASN A 334 11.02 20.53 19.71
N GLY A 335 11.13 21.82 20.03
CA GLY A 335 12.17 22.36 20.92
C GLY A 335 13.59 22.24 20.34
N GLY A 336 13.73 22.35 19.02
CA GLY A 336 14.98 22.26 18.27
C GLY A 336 15.46 20.83 17.98
N LYS A 337 14.72 19.79 18.40
CA LYS A 337 15.15 18.39 18.32
C LYS A 337 14.37 17.62 17.25
N PRO A 338 15.01 16.67 16.54
CA PRO A 338 14.27 15.76 15.66
C PRO A 338 13.14 15.04 16.41
N ILE A 339 12.00 14.82 15.75
CA ILE A 339 10.89 14.07 16.33
C ILE A 339 11.27 12.58 16.32
N PRO A 340 11.19 11.86 17.46
CA PRO A 340 11.51 10.43 17.49
C PRO A 340 10.57 9.62 16.59
N VAL A 341 11.12 8.73 15.75
CA VAL A 341 10.34 7.85 14.87
C VAL A 341 10.63 6.37 15.19
N SER A 342 9.58 5.54 15.21
CA SER A 342 9.70 4.10 15.49
C SER A 342 10.23 3.32 14.27
N ASN A 343 9.99 3.86 13.08
CA ASN A 343 10.48 3.38 11.79
C ASN A 343 10.47 4.54 10.79
N SER A 344 10.79 4.29 9.52
CA SER A 344 10.80 5.33 8.49
C SER A 344 9.40 5.87 8.12
N GLY A 345 8.32 5.43 8.78
CA GLY A 345 6.95 5.81 8.44
C GLY A 345 6.08 6.32 9.59
N HIS A 346 6.53 6.20 10.84
CA HIS A 346 5.71 6.52 12.02
C HIS A 346 6.50 7.21 13.10
N PHE A 347 5.83 8.08 13.85
CA PHE A 347 6.38 8.57 15.12
C PHE A 347 6.55 7.43 16.12
N SER A 348 7.42 7.65 17.11
CA SER A 348 7.64 6.70 18.19
C SER A 348 6.38 6.59 19.05
N ASP A 349 6.00 5.36 19.38
CA ASP A 349 4.80 5.10 20.16
C ASP A 349 4.97 5.57 21.61
N GLY A 350 3.94 6.21 22.14
CA GLY A 350 3.99 6.86 23.45
C GLY A 350 4.81 8.14 23.49
N TYR A 351 5.30 8.65 22.35
CA TYR A 351 5.85 10.00 22.28
C TYR A 351 4.71 11.00 22.43
N GLU A 352 4.77 11.82 23.48
CA GLU A 352 3.78 12.86 23.74
C GLU A 352 4.43 14.22 23.59
N PHE A 353 3.75 15.14 22.89
CA PHE A 353 4.12 16.54 22.88
C PHE A 353 3.28 17.30 23.88
N THR A 354 3.95 18.10 24.71
CA THR A 354 3.30 18.82 25.82
C THR A 354 2.21 19.73 25.28
N GLY A 355 0.97 19.52 25.74
CA GLY A 355 -0.19 20.31 25.31
C GLY A 355 -0.98 19.75 24.13
N SER A 356 -0.47 18.75 23.39
CA SER A 356 -1.20 18.11 22.28
C SER A 356 -1.35 16.59 22.39
N GLY A 357 -0.70 15.94 23.36
CA GLY A 357 -0.79 14.50 23.57
C GLY A 357 -0.04 13.68 22.52
N GLU A 358 -0.47 12.45 22.26
CA GLU A 358 0.20 11.56 21.31
C GLU A 358 -0.15 11.94 19.85
N PRO A 359 0.84 12.14 18.95
CA PRO A 359 0.62 12.46 17.54
C PRO A 359 -0.12 11.37 16.76
N LEU A 360 -0.99 11.76 15.81
CA LEU A 360 -1.79 10.84 14.98
C LEU A 360 -0.93 9.75 14.33
N MET A 361 0.22 10.12 13.80
CA MET A 361 1.09 9.24 13.00
C MET A 361 1.99 8.32 13.83
N SER A 362 1.67 8.07 15.11
CA SER A 362 2.19 6.91 15.85
C SER A 362 1.61 5.60 15.29
N ALA A 363 2.31 4.48 15.41
CA ALA A 363 1.92 3.22 14.75
C ALA A 363 0.72 2.49 15.40
N PHE A 364 0.24 2.93 16.56
CA PHE A 364 -0.86 2.28 17.28
C PHE A 364 -2.12 3.13 17.38
N ALA A 365 -3.25 2.52 17.01
CA ALA A 365 -4.57 3.04 17.35
C ALA A 365 -4.91 2.77 18.83
N ILE A 366 -5.63 3.70 19.45
CA ILE A 366 -6.14 3.57 20.82
C ILE A 366 -7.62 3.22 20.75
N ARG A 367 -8.02 2.05 21.28
CA ARG A 367 -9.44 1.67 21.34
C ARG A 367 -10.22 2.63 22.23
N GLY A 368 -11.45 2.93 21.86
CA GLY A 368 -12.32 3.84 22.62
C GLY A 368 -11.92 5.31 22.58
N LYS A 369 -10.99 5.70 21.71
CA LYS A 369 -10.49 7.07 21.62
C LYS A 369 -10.41 7.50 20.17
N ARG A 370 -10.72 8.77 19.92
CA ARG A 370 -10.42 9.45 18.66
C ARG A 370 -9.03 10.06 18.73
N LYS A 371 -8.29 9.94 17.63
CA LYS A 371 -6.99 10.53 17.41
C LYS A 371 -7.02 11.32 16.11
N LEU A 372 -6.59 12.57 16.16
CA LEU A 372 -6.58 13.52 15.05
C LEU A 372 -5.19 14.15 14.89
N PRO A 373 -4.88 14.81 13.77
CA PRO A 373 -3.55 15.40 13.54
C PRO A 373 -3.24 16.44 14.61
N THR A 374 -2.12 16.23 15.29
CA THR A 374 -1.54 17.20 16.23
C THR A 374 -0.67 18.20 15.47
N VAL A 375 -0.20 19.21 16.18
CA VAL A 375 0.77 20.19 15.65
C VAL A 375 2.03 19.52 15.08
N LEU A 376 2.46 18.38 15.64
CA LEU A 376 3.61 17.64 15.12
C LEU A 376 3.31 16.93 13.81
N ASP A 377 2.12 16.33 13.66
CA ASP A 377 1.71 15.69 12.40
C ASP A 377 1.62 16.73 11.28
N ILE A 378 1.04 17.89 11.58
CA ILE A 378 0.91 19.02 10.64
C ILE A 378 2.28 19.59 10.25
N SER A 379 3.21 19.69 11.21
CA SER A 379 4.56 20.21 10.92
C SER A 379 5.35 19.36 9.93
N VAL A 380 5.07 18.06 9.89
CA VAL A 380 5.68 17.17 8.89
C VAL A 380 5.15 17.48 7.50
N LEU A 381 3.86 17.79 7.33
CA LEU A 381 3.32 18.21 6.04
C LEU A 381 3.99 19.50 5.55
N ASP A 382 4.14 20.48 6.44
CA ASP A 382 4.86 21.74 6.15
C ASP A 382 6.30 21.47 5.66
N ASP A 383 7.02 20.57 6.34
CA ASP A 383 8.38 20.18 5.96
C ASP A 383 8.49 19.37 4.66
N ILE A 384 7.39 18.80 4.14
CA ILE A 384 7.38 18.05 2.87
C ILE A 384 6.72 18.81 1.72
N GLY A 385 6.48 20.11 1.89
CA GLY A 385 6.10 21.03 0.81
C GLY A 385 4.76 21.72 0.98
N TYR A 386 3.91 21.25 1.89
CA TYR A 386 2.54 21.74 1.99
C TYR A 386 2.45 23.11 2.67
N THR A 387 1.57 23.99 2.19
CA THR A 387 1.09 25.13 2.99
C THR A 387 0.02 24.65 3.96
N VAL A 388 0.22 24.89 5.26
CA VAL A 388 -0.66 24.33 6.30
C VAL A 388 -1.25 25.38 7.26
N ASN A 389 -2.41 25.04 7.81
CA ASN A 389 -3.10 25.75 8.87
C ASN A 389 -2.86 25.09 10.24
N TYR A 390 -1.83 25.54 10.96
CA TYR A 390 -1.55 25.03 12.31
C TYR A 390 -2.67 25.26 13.32
N ALA A 391 -3.58 26.21 13.10
CA ALA A 391 -4.71 26.44 14.00
C ALA A 391 -5.76 25.31 13.96
N ALA A 392 -5.73 24.46 12.93
CA ALA A 392 -6.55 23.26 12.83
C ALA A 392 -5.98 22.05 13.62
N ALA A 393 -4.83 22.20 14.27
CA ALA A 393 -4.23 21.16 15.09
C ALA A 393 -5.15 20.71 16.23
N SER A 394 -5.23 19.39 16.43
CA SER A 394 -5.99 18.79 17.52
C SER A 394 -5.10 18.45 18.72
N SER A 395 -5.73 18.30 19.88
CA SER A 395 -5.14 17.64 21.05
C SER A 395 -5.70 16.22 21.17
N ASN A 396 -4.82 15.28 21.42
CA ASN A 396 -5.15 13.87 21.58
C ASN A 396 -4.99 13.42 23.03
N PRO A 397 -5.67 12.34 23.44
CA PRO A 397 -5.42 11.72 24.74
C PRO A 397 -3.96 11.27 24.90
N SER A 398 -3.44 11.37 26.13
CA SER A 398 -2.15 10.78 26.48
C SER A 398 -2.18 9.26 26.37
N ALA A 399 -1.11 8.68 25.80
CA ALA A 399 -0.91 7.25 25.64
C ALA A 399 -0.91 6.49 26.99
N SER A 400 -0.59 7.19 28.08
CA SER A 400 -0.54 6.66 29.46
C SER A 400 -1.89 6.38 30.12
N THR A 401 -3.01 6.81 29.53
CA THR A 401 -4.37 6.54 30.08
C THR A 401 -5.07 5.33 29.49
N ALA A 402 -4.46 4.67 28.49
CA ALA A 402 -4.99 3.44 27.92
C ALA A 402 -4.68 2.25 28.85
N SER A 403 -5.65 1.91 29.70
CA SER A 403 -5.76 0.62 30.36
C SER A 403 -5.95 -0.52 29.33
N ASN A 404 -4.91 -0.79 28.54
CA ASN A 404 -4.79 -2.08 27.87
C ASN A 404 -4.45 -3.11 28.93
N SER A 405 -5.49 -3.76 29.44
CA SER A 405 -5.36 -5.02 30.17
C SER A 405 -4.70 -6.05 29.23
N GLY A 406 -3.37 -6.13 29.27
CA GLY A 406 -2.63 -7.17 28.55
C GLY A 406 -1.13 -6.95 28.31
N ILE A 407 -0.61 -5.72 28.23
CA ILE A 407 0.83 -5.50 27.97
C ILE A 407 1.35 -4.41 28.91
N SER A 408 2.07 -4.83 29.95
CA SER A 408 2.75 -3.95 30.91
C SER A 408 3.78 -3.04 30.21
N GLY A 409 3.90 -1.79 30.68
CA GLY A 409 4.83 -0.79 30.16
C GLY A 409 6.30 -1.25 30.11
N ASN A 410 6.69 -2.24 30.91
CA ASN A 410 8.03 -2.83 30.88
C ASN A 410 8.27 -3.73 29.65
N GLN A 411 7.23 -4.32 29.05
CA GLN A 411 7.37 -5.10 27.83
C GLN A 411 7.58 -4.23 26.59
N ARG A 412 7.00 -3.01 26.57
CA ARG A 412 7.22 -2.00 25.51
C ARG A 412 8.69 -1.58 25.41
N ALA A 413 9.37 -1.41 26.55
CA ALA A 413 10.78 -1.06 26.60
C ALA A 413 11.72 -2.24 26.25
N SER A 414 11.35 -3.48 26.59
CA SER A 414 12.20 -4.67 26.34
C SER A 414 12.25 -5.10 24.86
N LEU A 415 11.18 -4.83 24.09
CA LEU A 415 11.13 -5.10 22.65
C LEU A 415 12.15 -4.24 21.87
N ASN A 416 12.48 -3.05 22.37
CA ASN A 416 13.47 -2.14 21.78
C ASN A 416 14.94 -2.58 21.94
N GLN A 417 15.25 -3.53 22.85
CA GLN A 417 16.63 -3.99 23.07
C GLN A 417 17.00 -5.20 22.19
N ASN A 418 16.08 -6.14 21.97
CA ASN A 418 16.36 -7.37 21.21
C ASN A 418 16.32 -7.19 19.68
N GLN A 419 15.80 -6.06 19.18
CA GLN A 419 15.75 -5.73 17.75
C GLN A 419 17.08 -5.23 17.17
N ARG A 420 18.09 -4.94 18.02
CA ARG A 420 19.35 -4.27 17.60
C ARG A 420 20.36 -5.18 16.90
N THR A 421 20.17 -6.51 16.88
CA THR A 421 21.24 -7.45 16.49
C THR A 421 21.19 -7.95 15.03
N LEU A 422 20.20 -7.58 14.20
CA LEU A 422 19.95 -8.27 12.92
C LEU A 422 19.89 -7.41 11.63
N LEU A 423 20.38 -6.16 11.66
CA LEU A 423 20.34 -5.27 10.49
C LEU A 423 21.66 -5.27 9.68
N GLN A 424 21.81 -6.22 8.75
CA GLN A 424 22.74 -6.12 7.61
C GLN A 424 22.07 -6.73 6.36
N GLY A 425 21.76 -5.91 5.34
CA GLY A 425 21.39 -6.36 3.99
C GLY A 425 20.27 -5.55 3.31
N ASP A 426 20.61 -4.87 2.22
CA ASP A 426 19.81 -3.91 1.44
C ASP A 426 18.58 -4.49 0.68
N GLY A 427 17.56 -3.63 0.46
CA GLY A 427 16.59 -3.79 -0.63
C GLY A 427 15.19 -3.20 -0.38
N LEU A 428 14.92 -2.06 -1.03
CA LEU A 428 13.67 -1.28 -1.10
C LEU A 428 12.35 -2.08 -1.16
N SER A 429 11.37 -1.70 -0.32
CA SER A 429 9.94 -1.97 -0.50
C SER A 429 9.11 -0.82 0.08
N VAL A 430 8.18 -0.29 -0.73
CA VAL A 430 7.26 0.82 -0.43
C VAL A 430 5.86 0.23 -0.28
N CYS A 431 5.41 0.03 0.96
CA CYS A 431 4.02 -0.08 1.40
C CYS A 431 4.01 0.31 2.88
N GLY A 432 3.36 1.43 3.23
CA GLY A 432 3.09 1.79 4.62
C GLY A 432 2.08 0.79 5.17
N SER A 433 2.46 0.01 6.17
CA SER A 433 1.56 -0.95 6.82
C SER A 433 1.21 -0.38 8.18
N CYS A 434 -0.08 -0.16 8.46
CA CYS A 434 -0.49 0.36 9.75
C CYS A 434 -1.44 -0.56 10.53
N GLY A 435 -1.07 -0.77 11.79
CA GLY A 435 -1.71 -1.65 12.74
C GLY A 435 -0.79 -2.77 13.20
N CYS A 436 -0.07 -2.49 14.29
CA CYS A 436 0.39 -3.43 15.30
C CYS A 436 1.85 -3.96 15.20
N ALA A 437 2.51 -4.01 16.37
CA ALA A 437 3.84 -4.56 16.64
C ALA A 437 4.19 -5.76 15.73
N GLY A 438 4.87 -5.49 14.62
CA GLY A 438 4.96 -6.44 13.52
C GLY A 438 5.96 -6.09 12.43
N CYS A 439 7.03 -5.33 12.73
CA CYS A 439 8.23 -5.40 11.91
C CYS A 439 8.98 -6.71 12.24
N LEU A 440 8.45 -7.85 11.79
CA LEU A 440 9.20 -9.09 11.63
C LEU A 440 8.78 -9.77 10.32
N MET A 441 9.66 -9.66 9.33
CA MET A 441 10.03 -10.71 8.38
C MET A 441 8.91 -11.60 7.81
N SER A 442 8.68 -11.52 6.49
CA SER A 442 8.41 -12.72 5.69
C SER A 442 8.98 -12.61 4.28
#